data_AF-G0M9U9-F1
#
_entry.id   AF-G0M9U9-F1
#
_cell.length_a   1.000
_cell.length_b   1.000
_cell.length_c   1.000
_cell.angle_alpha   90.00
_cell.angle_beta   90.00
_cell.angle_gamma   90.00
#
_symmetry.space_group_name_H-M   'P 1'
#
loop_
_entity.id
_entity.type
_entity.pdbx_description
1 polymer ?
#
loop_
_entity_poly.entity_id
_entity_poly.type
_entity_poly.pdbx_seq_one_letter_code
_entity_poly.pdbx_strand_id
1 'polypeptide(L)'
;MESDNSTVDPEIEELLDNDFPLVAGDHDSIKAKSDTYWGMISGIPDIEYFAGMMFALCVVYLVVYLIHLALFKLRNKRTLAPVSILLARCYLFNERLFSLIQPLIVVFATMKFLFSGFVTYFLLIALPCLIIIVRISTETYILLLALFAVTKYFNHFYSGNVELTTNFWKAGFTVASHMTGLKDLGFVSCGLALFGFYGYELGMEKLILFYTGVYFFVQVLLFASAICYMRMFCGRRKAKLNNSEQILCTQTMVLAVMKLMLVPFIAYLNYTGVMIGTLSAFFVGADIVLVPLVGQLSDILFVCKMPTTEETVQEGINLEEMS
;
A
#
# COMPACT_ATOMS: atom_id res chain seq x y z
N MET A 1 30.87 63.62 38.55
CA MET A 1 31.58 63.17 37.35
C MET A 1 32.02 61.75 37.62
N GLU A 2 31.74 60.86 36.68
CA GLU A 2 32.21 59.46 36.58
C GLU A 2 31.70 58.51 37.69
N SER A 3 30.68 57.69 37.44
CA SER A 3 30.53 56.53 36.53
C SER A 3 31.10 55.23 37.12
N ASP A 4 30.16 54.32 37.38
CA ASP A 4 30.20 52.85 37.34
C ASP A 4 31.49 52.09 37.64
N ASN A 5 31.36 51.16 38.59
CA ASN A 5 32.02 49.87 38.50
C ASN A 5 31.04 48.81 39.03
N SER A 6 30.02 48.48 38.23
CA SER A 6 29.26 47.24 38.41
C SER A 6 30.11 46.10 37.85
N THR A 7 30.70 45.33 38.75
CA THR A 7 31.25 44.00 38.49
C THR A 7 30.18 43.12 37.83
N VAL A 8 30.34 42.87 36.53
CA VAL A 8 29.66 41.79 35.82
C VAL A 8 30.64 40.62 35.79
N ASP A 9 30.16 39.45 36.24
CA ASP A 9 30.92 38.21 36.29
C ASP A 9 31.46 37.81 34.90
N PRO A 10 32.72 37.36 34.79
CA PRO A 10 33.33 36.93 33.53
C PRO A 10 32.70 35.66 32.93
N GLU A 11 31.76 35.00 33.62
CA GLU A 11 30.98 33.88 33.06
C GLU A 11 29.80 34.34 32.17
N ILE A 12 29.40 35.61 32.21
CA ILE A 12 28.30 36.13 31.38
C ILE A 12 28.81 36.64 30.02
N GLU A 13 30.07 37.07 29.93
CA GLU A 13 30.69 37.50 28.68
C GLU A 13 30.96 36.32 27.71
N GLU A 14 31.22 35.11 28.24
CA GLU A 14 31.37 33.90 27.43
C GLU A 14 30.03 33.34 26.90
N LEU A 15 28.90 33.86 27.40
CA LEU A 15 27.54 33.55 26.91
C LEU A 15 27.04 34.52 25.83
N LEU A 16 27.75 35.64 25.61
CA LEU A 16 27.39 36.67 24.62
C LEU A 16 28.29 36.66 23.37
N ASP A 17 29.44 35.98 23.42
CA ASP A 17 30.37 35.81 22.29
C ASP A 17 30.06 34.59 21.40
N ASN A 18 28.96 33.87 21.67
CA ASN A 18 28.38 32.95 20.69
C ASN A 18 27.59 33.76 19.66
N ASP A 19 28.34 34.37 18.76
CA ASP A 19 27.91 34.83 17.44
C ASP A 19 26.79 33.94 16.93
N PHE A 20 25.58 34.52 16.84
CA PHE A 20 24.62 34.09 15.86
C PHE A 20 25.32 34.17 14.49
N PRO A 21 25.62 33.05 13.82
CA PRO A 21 25.94 33.15 12.42
C PRO A 21 24.62 33.57 11.78
N LEU A 22 24.56 34.85 11.36
CA LEU A 22 23.63 35.30 10.35
C LEU A 22 23.68 34.25 9.25
N VAL A 23 22.57 33.52 9.11
CA VAL A 23 22.39 32.42 8.16
C VAL A 23 22.39 33.01 6.75
N ALA A 24 23.57 33.36 6.25
CA ALA A 24 23.90 33.25 4.84
C ALA A 24 24.11 31.76 4.62
N GLY A 25 23.01 31.07 4.29
CA GLY A 25 22.96 29.63 4.12
C GLY A 25 24.06 29.17 3.18
N ASP A 26 25.09 28.56 3.77
CA ASP A 26 26.19 27.95 3.06
C ASP A 26 25.63 26.74 2.29
N HIS A 27 25.31 27.00 1.02
CA HIS A 27 24.71 26.05 0.09
C HIS A 27 25.58 24.79 -0.05
N ASP A 28 26.89 24.92 0.22
CA ASP A 28 27.86 23.83 0.16
C ASP A 28 27.85 22.97 1.42
N SER A 29 27.55 23.51 2.61
CA SER A 29 27.41 22.73 3.84
C SER A 29 26.15 21.85 3.87
N ILE A 30 25.04 22.37 3.31
CA ILE A 30 23.78 21.62 3.15
C ILE A 30 23.93 20.54 2.07
N LYS A 31 24.65 20.85 0.98
CA LYS A 31 24.96 19.90 -0.09
C LYS A 31 25.92 18.81 0.40
N ALA A 32 26.94 19.14 1.18
CA ALA A 32 27.84 18.17 1.80
C ALA A 32 27.11 17.23 2.78
N LYS A 33 26.21 17.75 3.64
CA LYS A 33 25.38 16.89 4.52
C LYS A 33 24.38 16.05 3.73
N SER A 34 23.75 16.61 2.70
CA SER A 34 22.87 15.90 1.77
C SER A 34 23.62 14.75 1.08
N ASP A 35 24.80 15.02 0.52
CA ASP A 35 25.61 14.06 -0.23
C ASP A 35 26.19 12.99 0.69
N THR A 36 26.47 13.31 1.96
CA THR A 36 26.86 12.33 2.98
C THR A 36 25.68 11.44 3.38
N TYR A 37 24.48 12.02 3.57
CA TYR A 37 23.27 11.28 3.93
C TYR A 37 22.80 10.38 2.78
N TRP A 38 22.85 10.88 1.54
CA TRP A 38 22.54 10.11 0.35
C TRP A 38 23.63 9.11 0.00
N GLY A 39 24.91 9.41 0.25
CA GLY A 39 26.02 8.46 0.13
C GLY A 39 25.91 7.30 1.13
N MET A 40 25.39 7.57 2.33
CA MET A 40 25.01 6.53 3.30
C MET A 40 23.79 5.73 2.84
N ILE A 41 22.78 6.35 2.23
CA ILE A 41 21.58 5.68 1.69
C ILE A 41 21.90 4.86 0.42
N SER A 42 22.72 5.37 -0.49
CA SER A 42 23.10 4.70 -1.75
C SER A 42 24.16 3.63 -1.54
N GLY A 43 24.86 3.63 -0.41
CA GLY A 43 25.83 2.59 -0.03
C GLY A 43 25.20 1.37 0.65
N ILE A 44 23.89 1.37 0.90
CA ILE A 44 23.18 0.25 1.52
C ILE A 44 22.60 -0.63 0.40
N PRO A 45 23.20 -1.80 0.10
CA PRO A 45 22.71 -2.70 -0.96
C PRO A 45 21.22 -3.06 -0.77
N ASP A 46 20.70 -3.02 0.45
CA ASP A 46 19.30 -3.31 0.74
C ASP A 46 18.30 -2.30 0.15
N ILE A 47 18.68 -1.03 -0.03
CA ILE A 47 17.78 -0.04 -0.65
C ILE A 47 17.63 -0.31 -2.15
N GLU A 48 18.71 -0.76 -2.81
CA GLU A 48 18.67 -1.20 -4.20
C GLU A 48 17.78 -2.44 -4.35
N TYR A 49 17.87 -3.41 -3.42
CA TYR A 49 16.95 -4.55 -3.39
C TYR A 49 15.50 -4.12 -3.23
N PHE A 50 15.18 -3.22 -2.30
CA PHE A 50 13.83 -2.69 -2.14
C PHE A 50 13.32 -2.01 -3.41
N ALA A 51 14.11 -1.11 -3.98
CA ALA A 51 13.76 -0.38 -5.19
C ALA A 51 13.58 -1.33 -6.38
N GLY A 52 14.48 -2.30 -6.55
CA GLY A 52 14.41 -3.31 -7.61
C GLY A 52 13.17 -4.19 -7.51
N MET A 53 12.83 -4.67 -6.31
CA MET A 53 11.63 -5.48 -6.09
C MET A 53 10.34 -4.68 -6.33
N MET A 54 10.27 -3.43 -5.83
CA MET A 54 9.13 -2.55 -6.07
C MET A 54 8.99 -2.19 -7.55
N PHE A 55 10.10 -1.95 -8.24
CA PHE A 55 10.11 -1.70 -9.68
C PHE A 55 9.56 -2.89 -10.46
N ALA A 56 10.00 -4.11 -10.14
CA ALA A 56 9.48 -5.32 -10.77
C ALA A 56 7.95 -5.46 -10.59
N LEU A 57 7.42 -5.21 -9.39
CA LEU A 57 5.97 -5.18 -9.15
C LEU A 57 5.25 -4.10 -9.97
N CYS A 58 5.83 -2.90 -10.06
CA CYS A 58 5.27 -1.81 -10.88
C CYS A 58 5.24 -2.16 -12.37
N VAL A 59 6.26 -2.86 -12.89
CA VAL A 59 6.28 -3.34 -14.28
C VAL A 59 5.15 -4.36 -14.52
N VAL A 60 4.99 -5.33 -13.62
CA VAL A 60 3.88 -6.30 -13.70
C VAL A 60 2.53 -5.60 -13.69
N TYR A 61 2.36 -4.60 -12.80
CA TYR A 61 1.16 -3.77 -12.77
C TYR A 61 0.92 -3.04 -14.09
N LEU A 62 1.94 -2.42 -14.68
CA LEU A 62 1.80 -1.72 -15.95
C LEU A 62 1.31 -2.66 -17.07
N VAL A 63 1.85 -3.88 -17.14
CA VAL A 63 1.43 -4.88 -18.13
C VAL A 63 -0.04 -5.24 -17.94
N VAL A 64 -0.46 -5.54 -16.72
CA VAL A 64 -1.87 -5.86 -16.41
C VAL A 64 -2.79 -4.68 -16.70
N TYR A 65 -2.37 -3.47 -16.36
CA TYR A 65 -3.13 -2.25 -16.64
C TYR A 65 -3.35 -2.05 -18.14
N LEU A 66 -2.33 -2.27 -18.96
CA LEU A 66 -2.44 -2.16 -20.42
C LEU A 66 -3.42 -3.22 -20.98
N ILE A 67 -3.37 -4.46 -20.48
CA ILE A 67 -4.32 -5.52 -20.85
C ILE A 67 -5.75 -5.12 -20.46
N HIS A 68 -5.93 -4.63 -19.23
CA HIS A 68 -7.22 -4.15 -18.73
C HIS A 68 -7.76 -3.03 -19.63
N LEU A 69 -6.94 -2.02 -19.94
CA LEU A 69 -7.32 -0.91 -20.82
C LEU A 69 -7.69 -1.42 -22.23
N ALA A 70 -6.93 -2.36 -22.79
CA ALA A 70 -7.24 -2.95 -24.08
C ALA A 70 -8.60 -3.67 -24.07
N LEU A 71 -8.91 -4.46 -23.04
CA LEU A 71 -10.17 -5.19 -22.97
C LEU A 71 -11.39 -4.30 -22.75
N PHE A 72 -11.29 -3.32 -21.84
CA PHE A 72 -12.45 -2.50 -21.47
C PHE A 72 -12.64 -1.28 -22.38
N LYS A 73 -11.55 -0.68 -22.88
CA LYS A 73 -11.63 0.51 -23.76
C LYS A 73 -11.68 0.15 -25.24
N LEU A 74 -10.91 -0.83 -25.71
CA LEU A 74 -10.89 -1.18 -27.14
C LEU A 74 -12.01 -2.16 -27.51
N ARG A 75 -12.31 -3.15 -26.65
CA ARG A 75 -13.39 -4.13 -26.90
C ARG A 75 -14.73 -3.76 -26.28
N ASN A 76 -14.84 -2.54 -25.72
CA ASN A 76 -16.06 -1.95 -25.16
C ASN A 76 -16.84 -2.88 -24.20
N LYS A 77 -16.11 -3.72 -23.43
CA LYS A 77 -16.73 -4.64 -22.48
C LYS A 77 -17.22 -3.88 -21.25
N ARG A 78 -18.40 -4.26 -20.74
CA ARG A 78 -19.00 -3.61 -19.56
C ARG A 78 -18.42 -4.18 -18.27
N THR A 79 -18.09 -3.31 -17.32
CA THR A 79 -17.77 -3.69 -15.94
C THR A 79 -19.05 -4.09 -15.20
N LEU A 80 -18.95 -5.03 -14.26
CA LEU A 80 -20.06 -5.42 -13.40
C LEU A 80 -20.50 -4.29 -12.48
N ALA A 81 -21.78 -4.33 -12.10
CA ALA A 81 -22.27 -3.51 -11.00
C ALA A 81 -21.58 -3.92 -9.69
N PRO A 82 -21.02 -2.97 -8.92
CA PRO A 82 -20.31 -3.29 -7.69
C PRO A 82 -21.27 -3.78 -6.60
N VAL A 83 -20.80 -4.67 -5.72
CA VAL A 83 -21.56 -5.11 -4.53
C VAL A 83 -21.85 -3.95 -3.58
N SER A 84 -20.90 -3.00 -3.47
CA SER A 84 -21.07 -1.79 -2.69
C SER A 84 -20.44 -0.60 -3.40
N ILE A 85 -21.21 0.49 -3.51
CA ILE A 85 -20.75 1.76 -4.08
C ILE A 85 -19.56 2.31 -3.27
N LEU A 86 -19.57 2.13 -1.94
CA LEU A 86 -18.50 2.60 -1.06
C LEU A 86 -17.20 1.83 -1.32
N LEU A 87 -17.29 0.51 -1.45
CA LEU A 87 -16.13 -0.33 -1.73
C LEU A 87 -15.54 -0.04 -3.12
N ALA A 88 -16.39 0.15 -4.12
CA ALA A 88 -15.97 0.55 -5.46
C ALA A 88 -15.29 1.92 -5.47
N ARG A 89 -15.82 2.90 -4.72
CA ARG A 89 -15.17 4.22 -4.57
C ARG A 89 -13.82 4.11 -3.89
N CYS A 90 -13.68 3.28 -2.86
CA CYS A 90 -12.41 3.03 -2.17
C CYS A 90 -11.37 2.42 -3.12
N TYR A 91 -11.78 1.40 -3.90
CA TYR A 91 -10.92 0.80 -4.92
C TYR A 91 -10.47 1.81 -5.99
N LEU A 92 -11.42 2.57 -6.57
CA LEU A 92 -11.12 3.60 -7.58
C LEU A 92 -10.22 4.71 -7.03
N PHE A 93 -10.39 5.06 -5.75
CA PHE A 93 -9.52 6.02 -5.09
C PHE A 93 -8.08 5.50 -4.98
N ASN A 94 -7.90 4.25 -4.54
CA ASN A 94 -6.59 3.60 -4.50
C ASN A 94 -5.94 3.54 -5.89
N GLU A 95 -6.68 3.12 -6.91
CA GLU A 95 -6.19 3.03 -8.29
C GLU A 95 -5.75 4.40 -8.83
N ARG A 96 -6.57 5.45 -8.63
CA ARG A 96 -6.25 6.81 -9.07
C ARG A 96 -5.05 7.39 -8.34
N LEU A 97 -4.97 7.22 -7.02
CA LEU A 97 -3.83 7.72 -6.26
C LEU A 97 -2.55 6.99 -6.65
N PHE A 98 -2.59 5.67 -6.83
CA PHE A 98 -1.42 4.91 -7.26
C PHE A 98 -0.97 5.33 -8.67
N SER A 99 -1.91 5.48 -9.61
CA SER A 99 -1.64 6.00 -10.95
C SER A 99 -1.09 7.44 -10.95
N LEU A 100 -1.39 8.24 -9.93
CA LEU A 100 -0.85 9.60 -9.77
C LEU A 100 0.55 9.59 -9.13
N ILE A 101 0.82 8.68 -8.20
CA ILE A 101 2.14 8.53 -7.56
C ILE A 101 3.21 8.13 -8.59
N GLN A 102 2.90 7.24 -9.53
CA GLN A 102 3.86 6.77 -10.54
C GLN A 102 4.52 7.90 -11.36
N PRO A 103 3.78 8.80 -12.05
CA PRO A 103 4.40 9.90 -12.78
C PRO A 103 5.07 10.90 -11.84
N LEU A 104 4.57 11.09 -10.61
CA LEU A 104 5.21 11.93 -9.59
C LEU A 104 6.61 11.42 -9.21
N ILE A 105 6.80 10.10 -9.10
CA ILE A 105 8.11 9.48 -8.88
C ILE A 105 9.04 9.74 -10.08
N VAL A 106 8.53 9.63 -11.31
CA VAL A 106 9.31 9.91 -12.53
C VAL A 106 9.72 11.38 -12.60
N VAL A 107 8.80 12.30 -12.29
CA VAL A 107 9.08 13.74 -12.23
C VAL A 107 10.12 14.02 -11.15
N PHE A 108 9.99 13.41 -9.96
CA PHE A 108 11.00 13.54 -8.91
C PHE A 108 12.38 13.06 -9.36
N ALA A 109 12.48 11.88 -9.98
CA ALA A 109 13.74 11.36 -10.50
C ALA A 109 14.36 12.28 -11.57
N THR A 110 13.53 12.80 -12.47
CA THR A 110 13.95 13.72 -13.53
C THR A 110 14.40 15.06 -12.97
N MET A 111 13.67 15.63 -12.01
CA MET A 111 14.00 16.90 -11.37
C MET A 111 15.27 16.82 -10.53
N LYS A 112 15.51 15.68 -9.88
CA LYS A 112 16.77 15.39 -9.18
C LYS A 112 17.96 15.41 -10.15
N PHE A 113 17.78 14.86 -11.36
CA PHE A 113 18.82 14.90 -12.41
C PHE A 113 19.04 16.32 -12.96
N LEU A 114 18.00 17.15 -13.01
CA LEU A 114 18.05 18.52 -13.54
C LEU A 114 18.43 19.60 -12.51
N PHE A 115 18.93 19.23 -11.32
CA PHE A 115 19.43 20.13 -10.26
C PHE A 115 18.45 21.23 -9.78
N SER A 116 17.14 21.01 -9.83
CA SER A 116 16.16 21.95 -9.26
C SER A 116 15.97 21.69 -7.75
N GLY A 117 16.63 22.48 -6.90
CA GLY A 117 16.64 22.28 -5.45
C GLY A 117 15.24 22.37 -4.81
N PHE A 118 14.55 23.49 -4.98
CA PHE A 118 13.28 23.75 -4.27
C PHE A 118 12.16 22.75 -4.61
N VAL A 119 11.98 22.43 -5.89
CA VAL A 119 10.96 21.48 -6.35
C VAL A 119 11.26 20.07 -5.83
N THR A 120 12.54 19.70 -5.77
CA THR A 120 12.96 18.39 -5.26
C THR A 120 12.64 18.26 -3.77
N TYR A 121 12.86 19.30 -2.95
CA TYR A 121 12.49 19.27 -1.52
C TYR A 121 10.98 19.19 -1.30
N PHE A 122 10.18 19.96 -2.06
CA PHE A 122 8.73 19.89 -1.95
C PHE A 122 8.20 18.48 -2.31
N LEU A 123 8.71 17.91 -3.40
CA LEU A 123 8.37 16.55 -3.80
C LEU A 123 8.82 15.50 -2.78
N LEU A 124 10.00 15.69 -2.16
CA LEU A 124 10.52 14.78 -1.13
C LEU A 124 9.61 14.69 0.09
N ILE A 125 8.88 15.76 0.42
CA ILE A 125 7.92 15.77 1.54
C ILE A 125 6.54 15.27 1.09
N ALA A 126 6.06 15.72 -0.08
CA ALA A 126 4.74 15.38 -0.57
C ALA A 126 4.58 13.89 -0.90
N LEU A 127 5.62 13.26 -1.46
CA LEU A 127 5.56 11.91 -2.00
C LEU A 127 5.43 10.84 -0.88
N PRO A 128 6.19 10.90 0.24
CA PRO A 128 5.95 10.04 1.40
C PRO A 128 4.55 10.21 2.01
N CYS A 129 4.04 11.43 2.13
CA CYS A 129 2.67 11.67 2.63
C CYS A 129 1.63 10.98 1.74
N LEU A 130 1.75 11.08 0.41
CA LEU A 130 0.87 10.40 -0.52
C LEU A 130 0.98 8.87 -0.41
N ILE A 131 2.19 8.33 -0.29
CA ILE A 131 2.43 6.89 -0.09
C ILE A 131 1.73 6.40 1.19
N ILE A 132 1.82 7.14 2.29
CA ILE A 132 1.16 6.79 3.56
C ILE A 132 -0.36 6.77 3.39
N ILE A 133 -0.94 7.78 2.75
CA ILE A 133 -2.39 7.84 2.49
C ILE A 133 -2.84 6.63 1.67
N VAL A 134 -2.11 6.30 0.60
CA VAL A 134 -2.42 5.11 -0.21
C VAL A 134 -2.30 3.85 0.62
N ARG A 135 -1.26 3.73 1.44
CA ARG A 135 -1.08 2.56 2.30
C ARG A 135 -2.26 2.36 3.25
N ILE A 136 -2.70 3.41 3.95
CA ILE A 136 -3.86 3.36 4.86
C ILE A 136 -5.13 2.94 4.10
N SER A 137 -5.34 3.51 2.91
CA SER A 137 -6.51 3.20 2.09
C SER A 137 -6.47 1.77 1.53
N THR A 138 -5.30 1.25 1.14
CA THR A 138 -5.12 -0.15 0.74
C THR A 138 -5.36 -1.12 1.89
N GLU A 139 -4.85 -0.83 3.09
CA GLU A 139 -5.05 -1.67 4.26
C GLU A 139 -6.52 -1.71 4.69
N THR A 140 -7.19 -0.56 4.63
CA THR A 140 -8.65 -0.45 4.85
C THR A 140 -9.43 -1.29 3.85
N TYR A 141 -9.03 -1.28 2.57
CA TYR A 141 -9.66 -2.10 1.54
C TYR A 141 -9.52 -3.60 1.82
N ILE A 142 -8.33 -4.06 2.23
CA ILE A 142 -8.07 -5.46 2.59
C ILE A 142 -8.96 -5.90 3.76
N LEU A 143 -9.07 -5.06 4.80
CA LEU A 143 -9.96 -5.34 5.94
C LEU A 143 -11.43 -5.45 5.53
N LEU A 144 -11.90 -4.59 4.61
CA LEU A 144 -13.26 -4.65 4.09
C LEU A 144 -13.52 -5.92 3.26
N LEU A 145 -12.55 -6.35 2.45
CA LEU A 145 -12.62 -7.63 1.73
C LEU A 145 -12.70 -8.81 2.70
N ALA A 146 -11.87 -8.80 3.75
CA ALA A 146 -11.87 -9.84 4.75
C ALA A 146 -13.20 -9.89 5.51
N LEU A 147 -13.72 -8.73 5.94
CA LEU A 147 -15.01 -8.59 6.59
C LEU A 147 -16.13 -9.17 5.71
N PHE A 148 -16.18 -8.80 4.44
CA PHE A 148 -17.18 -9.29 3.50
C PHE A 148 -17.16 -10.82 3.37
N ALA A 149 -15.99 -11.40 3.12
CA ALA A 149 -15.83 -12.85 2.92
C ALA A 149 -16.20 -13.64 4.19
N VAL A 150 -15.82 -13.15 5.36
CA VAL A 150 -16.16 -13.77 6.65
C VAL A 150 -17.66 -13.68 6.93
N THR A 151 -18.29 -12.51 6.75
CA THR A 151 -19.74 -12.35 6.95
C THR A 151 -20.53 -13.27 6.02
N LYS A 152 -20.14 -13.38 4.74
CA LYS A 152 -20.78 -14.31 3.80
C LYS A 152 -20.62 -15.77 4.21
N TYR A 153 -19.46 -16.15 4.70
CA TYR A 153 -19.23 -17.51 5.22
C TYR A 153 -20.16 -17.84 6.37
N PHE A 154 -20.32 -16.93 7.34
CA PHE A 154 -21.22 -17.15 8.47
C PHE A 154 -22.70 -17.19 8.05
N ASN A 155 -23.11 -16.30 7.14
CA ASN A 155 -24.47 -16.33 6.60
C ASN A 155 -24.78 -17.67 5.90
N HIS A 156 -23.83 -18.21 5.13
CA HIS A 156 -24.03 -19.46 4.39
C HIS A 156 -24.02 -20.72 5.26
N PHE A 157 -23.08 -20.85 6.20
CA PHE A 157 -22.92 -22.09 6.97
C PHE A 157 -23.65 -22.11 8.32
N TYR A 158 -23.90 -20.94 8.92
CA TYR A 158 -24.48 -20.81 10.26
C TYR A 158 -25.84 -20.12 10.25
N SER A 159 -26.47 -20.01 9.08
CA SER A 159 -27.75 -19.31 8.90
C SER A 159 -27.74 -17.88 9.44
N GLY A 160 -26.58 -17.21 9.36
CA GLY A 160 -26.48 -15.79 9.68
C GLY A 160 -27.41 -14.99 8.78
N ASN A 161 -28.16 -14.05 9.37
CA ASN A 161 -29.08 -13.17 8.65
C ASN A 161 -28.53 -11.74 8.55
N VAL A 162 -27.21 -11.61 8.34
CA VAL A 162 -26.59 -10.29 8.24
C VAL A 162 -26.77 -9.77 6.82
N GLU A 163 -27.70 -8.84 6.64
CA GLU A 163 -27.85 -8.12 5.38
C GLU A 163 -26.71 -7.10 5.19
N LEU A 164 -26.00 -7.20 4.07
CA LEU A 164 -24.89 -6.30 3.71
C LEU A 164 -25.41 -4.98 3.14
N THR A 165 -26.26 -4.30 3.91
CA THR A 165 -26.88 -3.02 3.56
C THR A 165 -25.84 -1.89 3.50
N THR A 166 -26.23 -0.72 2.98
CA THR A 166 -25.35 0.45 2.94
C THR A 166 -24.83 0.84 4.34
N ASN A 167 -25.63 0.66 5.39
CA ASN A 167 -25.23 0.97 6.77
C ASN A 167 -24.14 0.01 7.27
N PHE A 168 -24.20 -1.26 6.90
CA PHE A 168 -23.14 -2.23 7.17
C PHE A 168 -21.81 -1.76 6.57
N TRP A 169 -21.81 -1.37 5.29
CA TRP A 169 -20.60 -0.89 4.62
C TRP A 169 -20.05 0.41 5.20
N LYS A 170 -20.93 1.35 5.58
CA LYS A 170 -20.51 2.58 6.27
C LYS A 170 -19.84 2.25 7.60
N ALA A 171 -20.46 1.40 8.42
CA ALA A 171 -19.90 0.99 9.71
C ALA A 171 -18.56 0.27 9.54
N GLY A 172 -18.49 -0.70 8.61
CA GLY A 172 -17.26 -1.41 8.28
C GLY A 172 -16.15 -0.47 7.83
N PHE A 173 -16.46 0.51 6.97
CA PHE A 173 -15.49 1.50 6.50
C PHE A 173 -14.97 2.37 7.64
N THR A 174 -15.89 2.88 8.48
CA THR A 174 -15.53 3.68 9.65
C THR A 174 -14.62 2.90 10.58
N VAL A 175 -15.00 1.68 10.97
CA VAL A 175 -14.20 0.86 11.89
C VAL A 175 -12.84 0.52 11.28
N ALA A 176 -12.77 0.07 10.03
CA ALA A 176 -11.51 -0.28 9.37
C ALA A 176 -10.58 0.94 9.23
N SER A 177 -11.12 2.12 8.88
CA SER A 177 -10.34 3.36 8.77
C SER A 177 -9.82 3.83 10.13
N HIS A 178 -10.63 3.73 11.19
CA HIS A 178 -10.18 4.09 12.54
C HIS A 178 -9.13 3.12 13.05
N MET A 179 -9.29 1.81 12.82
CA MET A 179 -8.31 0.80 13.23
C MET A 179 -6.96 1.02 12.55
N THR A 180 -6.95 1.25 11.23
CA THR A 180 -5.72 1.52 10.47
C THR A 180 -5.08 2.85 10.87
N GLY A 181 -5.88 3.92 11.03
CA GLY A 181 -5.39 5.21 11.50
C GLY A 181 -4.80 5.17 12.91
N LEU A 182 -5.50 4.54 13.86
CA LEU A 182 -5.01 4.39 15.24
C LEU A 182 -3.73 3.55 15.30
N LYS A 183 -3.64 2.50 14.47
CA LYS A 183 -2.43 1.70 14.34
C LYS A 183 -1.23 2.54 13.91
N ASP A 184 -1.41 3.35 12.86
CA ASP A 184 -0.32 4.17 12.31
C ASP A 184 0.04 5.33 13.25
N LEU A 185 -0.93 5.91 13.96
CA LEU A 185 -0.65 6.87 15.03
C LEU A 185 0.12 6.23 16.20
N GLY A 186 -0.26 5.02 16.59
CA GLY A 186 0.46 4.23 17.60
C GLY A 186 1.89 3.91 17.19
N PHE A 187 2.12 3.68 15.90
CA PHE A 187 3.45 3.51 15.35
C PHE A 187 4.31 4.78 15.47
N VAL A 188 3.74 5.95 15.14
CA VAL A 188 4.44 7.24 15.28
C VAL A 188 4.79 7.52 16.74
N SER A 189 3.86 7.29 17.67
CA SER A 189 4.11 7.52 19.10
C SER A 189 5.12 6.54 19.69
N CYS A 190 5.06 5.25 19.32
CA CYS A 190 6.08 4.26 19.68
C CYS A 190 7.44 4.62 19.08
N GLY A 191 7.49 5.12 17.85
CA GLY A 191 8.73 5.60 17.22
C GLY A 191 9.37 6.72 18.03
N LEU A 192 8.60 7.77 18.37
CA LEU A 192 9.08 8.88 19.20
C LEU A 192 9.64 8.41 20.54
N ALA A 193 8.96 7.47 21.21
CA ALA A 193 9.44 6.89 22.46
C ALA A 193 10.73 6.07 22.25
N LEU A 194 10.75 5.15 21.28
CA LEU A 194 11.89 4.28 21.02
C LEU A 194 13.15 5.06 20.62
N PHE A 195 13.04 6.12 19.82
CA PHE A 195 14.17 6.99 19.50
C PHE A 195 14.67 7.77 20.72
N GLY A 196 13.77 8.16 21.62
CA GLY A 196 14.14 8.80 22.89
C GLY A 196 14.88 7.87 23.85
N PHE A 197 14.57 6.57 23.86
CA PHE A 197 15.13 5.61 24.84
C PHE A 197 16.31 4.77 24.33
N TYR A 198 16.36 4.45 23.03
CA TYR A 198 17.31 3.46 22.49
C TYR A 198 18.26 4.02 21.43
N GLY A 199 18.17 5.32 21.10
CA GLY A 199 18.94 5.93 20.01
C GLY A 199 18.42 5.55 18.62
N TYR A 200 19.03 6.12 17.57
CA TYR A 200 18.51 6.05 16.20
C TYR A 200 18.51 4.64 15.61
N GLU A 201 19.65 3.94 15.62
CA GLU A 201 19.79 2.64 14.94
C GLU A 201 18.94 1.54 15.60
N LEU A 202 19.08 1.35 16.91
CA LEU A 202 18.33 0.34 17.66
C LEU A 202 16.83 0.67 17.70
N GLY A 203 16.49 1.96 17.76
CA GLY A 203 15.10 2.45 17.69
C GLY A 203 14.44 2.10 16.36
N MET A 204 15.12 2.28 15.22
CA MET A 204 14.61 1.95 13.88
C MET A 204 14.30 0.46 13.74
N GLU A 205 15.21 -0.41 14.17
CA GLU A 205 15.04 -1.86 14.04
C GLU A 205 13.83 -2.36 14.86
N LYS A 206 13.74 -1.94 16.14
CA LYS A 206 12.64 -2.33 17.04
C LYS A 206 11.30 -1.79 16.54
N LEU A 207 11.30 -0.57 16.00
CA LEU A 207 10.12 0.06 15.43
C LEU A 207 9.60 -0.74 14.23
N ILE A 208 10.48 -1.08 13.28
CA ILE A 208 10.11 -1.89 12.10
C ILE A 208 9.58 -3.28 12.53
N LEU A 209 10.22 -3.92 13.50
CA LEU A 209 9.79 -5.23 14.00
C LEU A 209 8.37 -5.16 14.61
N PHE A 210 8.12 -4.17 15.47
CA PHE A 210 6.81 -3.96 16.09
C PHE A 210 5.72 -3.76 15.04
N TYR A 211 5.98 -2.88 14.07
CA TYR A 211 5.03 -2.58 13.00
C TYR A 211 4.73 -3.75 12.09
N THR A 212 5.76 -4.53 11.76
CA THR A 212 5.59 -5.76 10.97
C THR A 212 4.72 -6.75 11.74
N GLY A 213 4.90 -6.86 13.07
CA GLY A 213 4.05 -7.66 13.94
C GLY A 213 2.58 -7.23 13.94
N VAL A 214 2.29 -5.93 14.01
CA VAL A 214 0.90 -5.45 13.98
C VAL A 214 0.29 -5.60 12.58
N TYR A 215 1.06 -5.37 11.52
CA TYR A 215 0.62 -5.59 10.15
C TYR A 215 0.33 -7.07 9.85
N PHE A 216 1.05 -8.00 10.49
CA PHE A 216 0.81 -9.43 10.37
C PHE A 216 -0.64 -9.81 10.73
N PHE A 217 -1.27 -9.10 11.66
CA PHE A 217 -2.67 -9.34 12.01
C PHE A 217 -3.63 -9.16 10.82
N VAL A 218 -3.43 -8.12 10.01
CA VAL A 218 -4.24 -7.88 8.80
C VAL A 218 -4.03 -9.01 7.79
N GLN A 219 -2.81 -9.50 7.66
CA GLN A 219 -2.49 -10.61 6.77
C GLN A 219 -3.12 -11.93 7.26
N VAL A 220 -3.09 -12.19 8.57
CA VAL A 220 -3.79 -13.36 9.16
C VAL A 220 -5.29 -13.29 8.89
N LEU A 221 -5.92 -12.11 9.03
CA LEU A 221 -7.32 -11.92 8.69
C LEU A 221 -7.59 -12.18 7.20
N LEU A 222 -6.72 -11.70 6.32
CA LEU A 222 -6.79 -11.97 4.88
C LEU A 222 -6.73 -13.49 4.61
N PHE A 223 -5.77 -14.21 5.18
CA PHE A 223 -5.67 -15.66 5.02
C PHE A 223 -6.88 -16.41 5.57
N ALA A 224 -7.36 -16.04 6.77
CA ALA A 224 -8.56 -16.62 7.35
C ALA A 224 -9.78 -16.40 6.45
N SER A 225 -9.93 -15.20 5.89
CA SER A 225 -11.02 -14.86 4.97
C SER A 225 -10.93 -15.63 3.64
N ALA A 226 -9.72 -15.87 3.13
CA ALA A 226 -9.49 -16.70 1.95
C ALA A 226 -9.84 -18.17 2.21
N ILE A 227 -9.51 -18.71 3.41
CA ILE A 227 -9.91 -20.06 3.82
C ILE A 227 -11.44 -20.19 3.92
N CYS A 228 -12.10 -19.18 4.50
CA CYS A 228 -13.57 -19.09 4.54
C CYS A 228 -14.16 -19.16 3.12
N TYR A 229 -13.61 -18.38 2.18
CA TYR A 229 -14.07 -18.42 0.79
C TYR A 229 -13.81 -19.77 0.11
N MET A 230 -12.63 -20.35 0.27
CA MET A 230 -12.30 -21.68 -0.27
C MET A 230 -13.29 -22.74 0.19
N ARG A 231 -13.74 -22.68 1.45
CA ARG A 231 -14.78 -23.57 1.95
C ARG A 231 -16.15 -23.31 1.33
N MET A 232 -16.51 -22.07 1.03
CA MET A 232 -17.76 -21.74 0.32
C MET A 232 -17.76 -22.23 -1.15
N PHE A 233 -16.61 -22.24 -1.79
CA PHE A 233 -16.47 -22.59 -3.21
C PHE A 233 -16.24 -24.09 -3.45
N CYS A 234 -15.30 -24.69 -2.72
CA CYS A 234 -14.92 -26.10 -2.85
C CYS A 234 -15.66 -27.03 -1.86
N GLY A 235 -16.46 -26.48 -0.95
CA GLY A 235 -17.19 -27.26 0.05
C GLY A 235 -18.34 -28.09 -0.54
N ARG A 236 -18.80 -29.07 0.24
CA ARG A 236 -19.96 -29.91 -0.12
C ARG A 236 -21.24 -29.10 -0.34
N ARG A 237 -21.41 -27.99 0.40
CA ARG A 237 -22.50 -27.02 0.20
C ARG A 237 -21.94 -25.78 -0.50
N LYS A 238 -22.01 -25.76 -1.83
CA LYS A 238 -21.57 -24.60 -2.62
C LYS A 238 -22.46 -23.40 -2.34
N ALA A 239 -21.84 -22.25 -2.07
CA ALA A 239 -22.57 -20.99 -1.93
C ALA A 239 -23.05 -20.49 -3.31
N LYS A 240 -24.31 -20.06 -3.40
CA LYS A 240 -24.81 -19.32 -4.56
C LYS A 240 -24.45 -17.85 -4.37
N LEU A 241 -23.36 -17.43 -5.00
CA LEU A 241 -22.87 -16.05 -4.97
C LEU A 241 -23.20 -15.34 -6.28
N ASN A 242 -23.61 -14.08 -6.19
CA ASN A 242 -23.78 -13.24 -7.38
C ASN A 242 -22.43 -12.94 -8.04
N ASN A 243 -22.40 -12.62 -9.34
CA ASN A 243 -21.16 -12.41 -10.10
C ASN A 243 -20.22 -11.37 -9.45
N SER A 244 -20.77 -10.27 -8.95
CA SER A 244 -19.99 -9.22 -8.27
C SER A 244 -19.44 -9.67 -6.90
N GLU A 245 -20.15 -10.54 -6.19
CA GLU A 245 -19.68 -11.16 -4.94
C GLU A 245 -18.57 -12.17 -5.21
N GLN A 246 -18.69 -12.93 -6.31
CA GLN A 246 -17.65 -13.86 -6.75
C GLN A 246 -16.36 -13.12 -7.10
N ILE A 247 -16.43 -11.94 -7.75
CA ILE A 247 -15.26 -11.11 -8.01
C ILE A 247 -14.58 -10.70 -6.70
N LEU A 248 -15.33 -10.16 -5.73
CA LEU A 248 -14.75 -9.72 -4.46
C LEU A 248 -14.08 -10.89 -3.72
N CYS A 249 -14.72 -12.04 -3.67
CA CYS A 249 -14.10 -13.21 -3.05
C CYS A 249 -12.89 -13.74 -3.82
N THR A 250 -12.91 -13.64 -5.16
CA THR A 250 -11.76 -13.98 -6.00
C THR A 250 -10.60 -13.03 -5.74
N GLN A 251 -10.85 -11.72 -5.60
CA GLN A 251 -9.85 -10.74 -5.20
C GLN A 251 -9.22 -11.11 -3.85
N THR A 252 -10.03 -11.43 -2.84
CA THR A 252 -9.54 -11.89 -1.53
C THR A 252 -8.61 -13.10 -1.66
N MET A 253 -9.01 -14.10 -2.46
CA MET A 253 -8.23 -15.32 -2.66
C MET A 253 -6.92 -15.06 -3.41
N VAL A 254 -6.98 -14.33 -4.52
CA VAL A 254 -5.79 -14.02 -5.33
C VAL A 254 -4.80 -13.18 -4.52
N LEU A 255 -5.29 -12.19 -3.75
CA LEU A 255 -4.43 -11.38 -2.88
C LEU A 255 -3.75 -12.25 -1.81
N ALA A 256 -4.51 -13.14 -1.15
CA ALA A 256 -3.94 -14.07 -0.17
C ALA A 256 -2.89 -15.00 -0.80
N VAL A 257 -3.15 -15.56 -1.99
CA VAL A 257 -2.20 -16.42 -2.70
C VAL A 257 -0.93 -15.64 -3.07
N MET A 258 -1.06 -14.44 -3.64
CA MET A 258 0.10 -13.60 -3.97
C MET A 258 0.94 -13.27 -2.73
N LYS A 259 0.28 -12.93 -1.62
CA LYS A 259 0.97 -12.71 -0.33
C LYS A 259 1.67 -13.96 0.19
N LEU A 260 1.03 -15.13 0.09
CA LEU A 260 1.63 -16.39 0.49
C LEU A 260 2.88 -16.70 -0.34
N MET A 261 2.83 -16.43 -1.65
CA MET A 261 3.96 -16.65 -2.56
C MET A 261 5.13 -15.68 -2.32
N LEU A 262 4.86 -14.50 -1.75
CA LEU A 262 5.93 -13.58 -1.33
C LEU A 262 6.72 -14.09 -0.12
N VAL A 263 6.14 -14.90 0.75
CA VAL A 263 6.83 -15.44 1.95
C VAL A 263 8.07 -16.28 1.59
N PRO A 264 7.98 -17.34 0.74
CA PRO A 264 9.16 -18.11 0.37
C PRO A 264 10.16 -17.29 -0.43
N PHE A 265 9.70 -16.33 -1.24
CA PHE A 265 10.58 -15.40 -1.97
C PHE A 265 11.39 -14.52 -1.02
N ILE A 266 10.75 -13.93 -0.02
CA ILE A 266 11.41 -13.14 1.02
C ILE A 266 12.35 -14.00 1.86
N ALA A 267 11.95 -15.23 2.20
CA ALA A 267 12.81 -16.15 2.93
C ALA A 267 14.09 -16.48 2.15
N TYR A 268 13.98 -16.67 0.84
CA TYR A 268 15.13 -16.85 -0.05
C TYR A 268 16.04 -15.61 -0.06
N LEU A 269 15.48 -14.41 -0.17
CA LEU A 269 16.28 -13.17 -0.15
C LEU A 269 16.98 -12.93 1.19
N ASN A 270 16.33 -13.28 2.30
CA ASN A 270 16.95 -13.25 3.62
C ASN A 270 18.14 -14.23 3.69
N TYR A 271 18.00 -15.43 3.12
CA TYR A 271 19.10 -16.39 3.01
C TYR A 271 20.28 -15.86 2.18
N THR A 272 20.02 -15.04 1.16
CA THR A 272 21.07 -14.37 0.37
C THR A 272 21.71 -13.16 1.06
N GLY A 273 21.26 -12.80 2.27
CA GLY A 273 21.87 -11.75 3.08
C GLY A 273 21.18 -10.38 3.05
N VAL A 274 19.98 -10.27 2.47
CA VAL A 274 19.20 -9.01 2.50
C VAL A 274 18.64 -8.78 3.91
N MET A 275 18.77 -7.55 4.42
CA MET A 275 18.32 -7.21 5.77
C MET A 275 16.81 -7.42 6.00
N ILE A 276 16.45 -7.96 7.17
CA ILE A 276 15.07 -8.23 7.58
C ILE A 276 14.19 -6.97 7.57
N GLY A 277 14.76 -5.80 7.87
CA GLY A 277 14.04 -4.52 7.86
C GLY A 277 13.55 -4.13 6.47
N THR A 278 14.42 -4.27 5.47
CA THR A 278 14.13 -4.03 4.05
C THR A 278 13.10 -5.01 3.52
N LEU A 279 13.27 -6.29 3.85
CA LEU A 279 12.33 -7.34 3.46
C LEU A 279 10.94 -7.12 4.07
N SER A 280 10.89 -6.69 5.33
CA SER A 280 9.64 -6.33 6.01
C SER A 280 8.98 -5.09 5.39
N ALA A 281 9.77 -4.06 5.08
CA ALA A 281 9.29 -2.87 4.38
C ALA A 281 8.73 -3.21 3.00
N PHE A 282 9.39 -4.10 2.25
CA PHE A 282 8.89 -4.61 0.96
C PHE A 282 7.58 -5.39 1.14
N PHE A 283 7.50 -6.30 2.12
CA PHE A 283 6.30 -7.10 2.37
C PHE A 283 5.07 -6.24 2.70
N VAL A 284 5.28 -5.14 3.44
CA VAL A 284 4.24 -4.16 3.74
C VAL A 284 3.94 -3.28 2.52
N GLY A 285 4.97 -2.71 1.90
CA GLY A 285 4.84 -1.79 0.77
C GLY A 285 4.26 -2.42 -0.49
N ALA A 286 4.44 -3.72 -0.69
CA ALA A 286 3.90 -4.43 -1.84
C ALA A 286 2.38 -4.33 -1.98
N ASP A 287 1.62 -4.12 -0.89
CA ASP A 287 0.15 -3.99 -0.95
C ASP A 287 -0.33 -2.78 -1.76
N ILE A 288 0.49 -1.73 -1.79
CA ILE A 288 0.23 -0.52 -2.59
C ILE A 288 0.06 -0.88 -4.06
N VAL A 289 0.80 -1.88 -4.54
CA VAL A 289 0.78 -2.33 -5.95
C VAL A 289 -0.12 -3.55 -6.12
N LEU A 290 -0.08 -4.51 -5.19
CA LEU A 290 -0.81 -5.77 -5.30
C LEU A 290 -2.33 -5.56 -5.25
N VAL A 291 -2.84 -4.67 -4.42
CA VAL A 291 -4.30 -4.43 -4.33
C VAL A 291 -4.90 -3.96 -5.67
N PRO A 292 -4.40 -2.88 -6.32
CA PRO A 292 -4.93 -2.47 -7.62
C PRO A 292 -4.61 -3.50 -8.72
N LEU A 293 -3.47 -4.19 -8.67
CA LEU A 293 -3.15 -5.30 -9.60
C LEU A 293 -4.20 -6.41 -9.54
N VAL A 294 -4.54 -6.88 -8.34
CA VAL A 294 -5.51 -7.97 -8.12
C VAL A 294 -6.91 -7.55 -8.56
N GLY A 295 -7.30 -6.29 -8.31
CA GLY A 295 -8.56 -5.76 -8.81
C GLY A 295 -8.68 -5.90 -10.33
N GLN A 296 -7.70 -5.38 -11.07
CA GLN A 296 -7.66 -5.46 -12.53
C GLN A 296 -7.59 -6.91 -13.05
N LEU A 297 -6.79 -7.78 -12.43
CA LEU A 297 -6.73 -9.19 -12.78
C LEU A 297 -8.08 -9.88 -12.61
N SER A 298 -8.82 -9.55 -11.55
CA SER A 298 -10.13 -10.13 -11.28
C SER A 298 -11.16 -9.75 -12.34
N ASP A 299 -11.13 -8.48 -12.76
CA ASP A 299 -12.00 -7.97 -13.83
C ASP A 299 -11.66 -8.61 -15.18
N ILE A 300 -10.36 -8.77 -15.49
CA ILE A 300 -9.89 -9.49 -16.69
C ILE A 300 -10.35 -10.94 -16.66
N LEU A 301 -10.09 -11.66 -15.57
CA LEU A 301 -10.47 -13.07 -15.41
C LEU A 301 -11.98 -13.28 -15.56
N PHE A 302 -12.77 -12.36 -15.02
CA PHE A 302 -14.22 -12.40 -15.16
C PHE A 302 -14.66 -12.22 -16.61
N VAL A 303 -14.14 -11.19 -17.27
CA VAL A 303 -14.43 -10.86 -18.67
C VAL A 303 -14.03 -11.96 -19.64
N CYS A 304 -12.94 -12.68 -19.37
CA CYS A 304 -12.49 -13.81 -20.17
C CYS A 304 -13.32 -15.09 -19.93
N LYS A 305 -14.02 -15.19 -18.79
CA LYS A 305 -14.94 -16.30 -18.50
C LYS A 305 -16.34 -16.12 -19.08
N MET A 306 -16.75 -14.88 -19.34
CA MET A 306 -18.04 -14.62 -19.98
C MET A 306 -17.91 -14.88 -21.49
N PRO A 307 -18.70 -15.80 -22.06
CA PRO A 307 -18.72 -15.99 -23.51
C PRO A 307 -19.10 -14.67 -24.16
N THR A 308 -18.39 -14.34 -25.23
CA THR A 308 -18.65 -13.12 -25.98
C THR A 308 -20.04 -13.26 -26.61
N THR A 309 -20.87 -12.23 -26.54
CA THR A 309 -22.26 -12.30 -27.06
C THR A 309 -22.31 -12.73 -28.54
N GLU A 310 -21.23 -12.47 -29.29
CA GLU A 310 -21.03 -12.96 -30.66
C GLU A 310 -20.88 -14.49 -30.75
N GLU A 311 -20.19 -15.14 -29.82
CA GLU A 311 -20.05 -16.61 -29.79
C GLU A 311 -21.37 -17.30 -29.44
N THR A 312 -22.17 -16.73 -28.54
CA THR A 312 -23.50 -17.27 -28.22
C THR A 312 -24.52 -17.09 -29.36
N VAL A 313 -24.36 -16.05 -30.19
CA VAL A 313 -25.20 -15.84 -31.36
C VAL A 313 -24.77 -16.77 -32.50
N GLN A 314 -23.47 -16.99 -32.70
CA GLN A 314 -22.96 -17.93 -33.71
C GLN A 314 -23.23 -19.40 -33.35
N GLU A 315 -23.13 -19.79 -32.07
CA GLU A 315 -23.54 -21.13 -31.64
C GLU A 315 -25.06 -21.32 -31.73
N GLY A 316 -25.86 -20.30 -31.45
CA GLY A 316 -27.32 -20.36 -31.61
C GLY A 316 -27.76 -20.49 -33.07
N ILE A 317 -27.14 -19.75 -33.98
CA ILE A 317 -27.43 -19.82 -35.43
C ILE A 317 -26.97 -21.17 -36.01
N ASN A 318 -25.78 -21.67 -35.62
CA ASN A 318 -25.30 -22.97 -36.09
C ASN A 318 -26.13 -24.15 -35.56
N LEU A 319 -26.79 -24.01 -34.39
CA LEU A 319 -27.70 -25.02 -33.85
C LEU A 319 -29.08 -24.98 -34.52
N GLU A 320 -29.57 -23.81 -34.95
CA GLU A 320 -30.81 -23.69 -35.74
C GLU A 320 -30.63 -24.14 -37.20
N GLU A 321 -29.45 -23.97 -37.79
CA GLU A 321 -29.15 -24.48 -39.14
C GLU A 321 -28.92 -26.02 -39.19
N MET A 322 -28.77 -26.66 -38.03
CA MET A 322 -28.60 -28.12 -37.90
C MET A 322 -29.87 -28.87 -37.43
N SER A 323 -30.98 -28.17 -37.16
CA SER A 323 -32.29 -28.77 -36.80
C SER A 323 -33.27 -28.74 -37.96
#